data_AF-A0A2V6G6A1-F1
#
_entry.id   AF-A0A2V6G6A1-F1
#
_cell.length_a   1.000
_cell.length_b   1.000
_cell.length_c   1.000
_cell.angle_alpha   90.00
_cell.angle_beta   90.00
_cell.angle_gamma   90.00
#
_symmetry.space_group_name_H-M   'P 1'
#
loop_
_entity.id
_entity.type
_entity.pdbx_description
1 polymer ?
#
loop_
_entity_poly.entity_id
_entity_poly.type
_entity_poly.pdbx_seq_one_letter_code
_entity_poly.pdbx_strand_id
1 'polypeptide(L)'
;MVGMSLQLASSLRIVIGLGCMTLILLAYGKLKGAALWPEAAQAHPIKAIVLLFFLASISGGIPLLIYFKGLHLTRASTAGYFEMMQTLAAVCITWGFFHASLHAHQVIAAIVLIAAVAMVHHIQQQVEPD
;
A
#
# COMPACT_ATOMS: atom_id res chain seq x y z
N MET A 1 -18.70 -7.81 -19.07
CA MET A 1 -17.33 -7.59 -18.56
C MET A 1 -16.83 -8.92 -18.04
N VAL A 2 -15.68 -9.41 -18.52
CA VAL A 2 -15.15 -10.74 -18.16
C VAL A 2 -15.00 -10.80 -16.64
N GLY A 3 -15.75 -11.68 -15.98
CA GLY A 3 -15.71 -11.88 -14.54
C GLY A 3 -14.37 -12.46 -14.12
N MET A 4 -13.35 -11.62 -14.01
CA MET A 4 -12.04 -12.02 -13.51
C MET A 4 -12.16 -12.22 -11.99
N SER A 5 -11.77 -13.40 -11.50
CA SER A 5 -11.83 -13.67 -10.07
C SER A 5 -10.90 -12.70 -9.32
N LEU A 6 -11.36 -12.17 -8.18
CA LEU A 6 -10.62 -11.17 -7.41
C LEU A 6 -9.25 -11.70 -6.93
N GLN A 7 -9.16 -13.02 -6.71
CA GLN A 7 -7.89 -13.70 -6.41
C GLN A 7 -6.90 -13.66 -7.59
N LEU A 8 -7.39 -13.70 -8.83
CA LEU A 8 -6.57 -13.61 -10.02
C LEU A 8 -6.07 -12.17 -10.22
N ALA A 9 -6.90 -11.16 -9.94
CA ALA A 9 -6.46 -9.76 -9.93
C ALA A 9 -5.39 -9.48 -8.85
N SER A 10 -5.57 -10.02 -7.65
CA SER A 10 -4.61 -9.94 -6.54
C SER A 10 -3.25 -10.54 -6.88
N SER A 11 -3.25 -11.79 -7.35
CA SER A 11 -2.04 -12.51 -7.71
C SER A 11 -1.34 -11.86 -8.90
N LEU A 12 -2.09 -11.32 -9.87
CA LEU A 12 -1.53 -10.59 -11.00
C LEU A 12 -0.82 -9.30 -10.56
N ARG A 13 -1.34 -8.57 -9.57
CA ARG A 13 -0.67 -7.39 -8.98
C ARG A 13 0.70 -7.77 -8.40
N ILE A 14 0.79 -8.92 -7.74
CA ILE A 14 2.05 -9.43 -7.18
C ILE A 14 3.02 -9.85 -8.29
N VAL A 15 2.55 -10.60 -9.29
CA VAL A 15 3.38 -11.09 -10.41
C VAL A 15 3.93 -9.92 -11.24
N ILE A 16 3.07 -8.97 -11.61
CA ILE A 16 3.47 -7.77 -12.36
C ILE A 16 4.41 -6.91 -11.52
N GLY A 17 4.10 -6.70 -10.24
CA GLY A 17 4.94 -5.93 -9.34
C GLY A 17 6.34 -6.54 -9.19
N LEU A 18 6.41 -7.86 -8.98
CA LEU A 18 7.67 -8.60 -8.87
C LEU A 18 8.46 -8.56 -10.18
N GLY A 19 7.78 -8.79 -11.31
CA GLY A 19 8.41 -8.73 -12.64
C GLY A 19 8.99 -7.36 -12.93
N CYS A 20 8.22 -6.29 -12.69
CA CYS A 20 8.66 -4.91 -12.88
C CYS A 20 9.85 -4.57 -11.97
N MET A 21 9.77 -4.92 -10.68
CA MET A 21 10.88 -4.71 -9.74
C MET A 21 12.14 -5.46 -10.17
N THR A 22 11.99 -6.69 -10.67
CA THR A 22 13.11 -7.50 -11.19
C THR A 22 13.74 -6.85 -12.43
N LEU A 23 12.92 -6.35 -13.35
CA LEU A 23 13.40 -5.62 -14.55
C LEU A 23 14.12 -4.32 -14.18
N ILE A 24 13.62 -3.58 -13.19
CA ILE A 24 14.30 -2.38 -12.68
C ILE A 24 15.65 -2.77 -12.09
N LEU A 25 15.71 -3.79 -11.23
CA LEU A 25 16.96 -4.25 -10.62
C LEU A 25 17.96 -4.79 -11.65
N LEU A 26 17.48 -5.44 -12.72
CA LEU A 26 18.25 -5.84 -13.89
C LEU A 26 18.84 -4.62 -14.60
N ALA A 27 18.03 -3.62 -14.91
CA ALA A 27 18.45 -2.39 -15.59
C ALA A 27 19.50 -1.60 -14.80
N TYR A 28 19.38 -1.57 -13.47
CA TYR A 28 20.36 -0.94 -12.57
C TYR A 28 21.57 -1.83 -12.25
N GLY A 29 21.64 -3.07 -12.76
CA GLY A 29 22.74 -3.99 -12.51
C GLY A 29 22.89 -4.43 -11.05
N LYS A 30 21.86 -4.26 -10.22
CA LYS A 30 21.89 -4.49 -8.76
C LYS A 30 21.44 -5.89 -8.33
N LEU A 31 21.55 -6.89 -9.20
CA LEU A 31 21.18 -8.28 -8.88
C LEU A 31 22.18 -9.03 -7.99
N LYS A 32 23.27 -8.40 -7.57
CA LYS A 32 24.24 -9.03 -6.65
C LYS A 32 23.67 -9.00 -5.24
N GLY A 33 23.72 -10.11 -4.49
CA GLY A 33 23.12 -10.24 -3.15
C GLY A 33 23.45 -9.10 -2.18
N ALA A 34 24.64 -8.53 -2.24
CA ALA A 34 25.04 -7.38 -1.41
C ALA A 34 24.43 -6.03 -1.84
N ALA A 35 23.99 -5.89 -3.09
CA ALA A 35 23.33 -4.69 -3.60
C ALA A 35 21.80 -4.69 -3.37
N LEU A 36 21.23 -5.87 -3.09
CA LEU A 36 19.81 -6.07 -2.78
C LEU A 36 19.49 -5.79 -1.31
N TRP A 37 20.49 -5.89 -0.44
CA TRP A 37 20.32 -5.74 1.01
C TRP A 37 21.09 -4.53 1.51
N PRO A 38 20.45 -3.60 2.24
CA PRO A 38 21.17 -2.52 2.92
C PRO A 38 22.16 -3.11 3.93
N GLU A 39 23.27 -2.41 4.20
CA GLU A 39 24.36 -2.92 5.07
C GLU A 39 23.86 -3.37 6.46
N ALA A 40 22.89 -2.65 7.02
CA ALA A 40 22.24 -3.02 8.28
C ALA A 40 21.51 -4.38 8.23
N ALA A 41 21.02 -4.79 7.06
CA ALA A 41 20.34 -6.07 6.88
C ALA A 41 21.30 -7.22 6.54
N GLN A 42 22.52 -6.92 6.08
CA GLN A 42 23.60 -7.91 5.89
C GLN A 42 24.18 -8.39 7.23
N ALA A 43 24.16 -7.54 8.26
CA ALA A 43 24.65 -7.90 9.60
C ALA A 43 23.78 -8.96 10.30
N HIS A 44 22.46 -8.98 10.04
CA HIS A 44 21.52 -9.94 10.63
C HIS A 44 20.48 -10.42 9.59
N PRO A 45 20.88 -11.28 8.64
CA PRO A 45 20.04 -11.64 7.49
C PRO A 45 18.75 -12.34 7.90
N ILE A 46 18.79 -13.27 8.87
CA ILE A 46 17.60 -13.99 9.33
C ILE A 46 16.57 -13.01 9.95
N LYS A 47 17.03 -12.08 10.80
CA LYS A 47 16.16 -11.10 11.44
C LYS A 47 15.51 -10.17 10.42
N ALA A 48 16.28 -9.73 9.42
CA ALA A 48 15.76 -8.89 8.36
C ALA A 48 14.76 -9.62 7.46
N ILE A 49 14.99 -10.89 7.12
CA ILE A 49 14.01 -11.72 6.38
C ILE A 49 12.70 -11.82 7.18
N VAL A 50 12.78 -12.15 8.47
CA VAL A 50 11.59 -12.27 9.33
C VAL A 50 10.83 -10.95 9.42
N LEU A 51 11.54 -9.83 9.61
CA LEU A 51 10.92 -8.50 9.66
C LEU A 51 10.27 -8.10 8.32
N LEU A 52 10.91 -8.40 7.19
CA LEU A 52 10.35 -8.16 5.86
C LEU A 52 9.11 -9.03 5.62
N PHE A 53 9.13 -10.28 6.08
CA PHE A 53 7.98 -11.17 6.01
C PHE A 53 6.79 -10.63 6.83
N PHE A 54 7.05 -10.17 8.06
CA PHE A 54 6.03 -9.53 8.89
C PHE A 54 5.52 -8.24 8.25
N LEU A 55 6.39 -7.39 7.72
CA LEU A 55 6.00 -6.15 7.06
C LEU A 55 5.13 -6.44 5.82
N ALA A 56 5.56 -7.35 4.96
CA ALA A 56 4.82 -7.74 3.77
C ALA A 56 3.48 -8.38 4.12
N SER A 57 3.41 -9.18 5.17
CA SER A 57 2.18 -9.86 5.60
C SER A 57 1.20 -8.92 6.29
N ILE A 58 1.65 -8.16 7.30
CA ILE A 58 0.79 -7.28 8.12
C ILE A 58 0.37 -6.05 7.34
N SER A 59 1.29 -5.41 6.61
CA SER A 59 0.97 -4.17 5.89
C SER A 59 0.45 -4.42 4.47
N GLY A 60 0.77 -5.55 3.85
CA GLY A 60 0.45 -5.82 2.45
C GLY A 60 -0.58 -6.95 2.28
N GLY A 61 -0.19 -8.17 2.62
CA GLY A 61 -0.96 -9.38 2.34
C GLY A 61 -2.31 -9.43 3.07
N ILE A 62 -2.33 -9.18 4.38
CA ILE A 62 -3.55 -9.22 5.20
C ILE A 62 -4.54 -8.14 4.76
N PRO A 63 -4.16 -6.85 4.63
CA PRO A 63 -5.07 -5.82 4.12
C PRO A 63 -5.58 -6.13 2.72
N LEU A 64 -4.76 -6.70 1.84
CA LEU A 64 -5.17 -7.07 0.50
C LEU A 64 -6.22 -8.20 0.51
N LEU A 65 -6.03 -9.22 1.34
CA LEU A 65 -7.03 -10.28 1.52
C LEU A 65 -8.34 -9.73 2.13
N ILE A 66 -8.24 -8.85 3.12
CA ILE A 66 -9.40 -8.17 3.72
C ILE A 66 -10.10 -7.29 2.70
N TYR A 67 -9.35 -6.57 1.86
CA TYR A 67 -9.87 -5.72 0.79
C TYR A 67 -10.67 -6.54 -0.22
N PHE A 68 -10.11 -7.65 -0.71
CA PHE A 68 -10.80 -8.53 -1.66
C PHE A 68 -12.00 -9.25 -1.05
N LYS A 69 -11.93 -9.65 0.22
CA LYS A 69 -13.09 -10.19 0.95
C LYS A 69 -14.15 -9.11 1.17
N GLY A 70 -13.71 -7.89 1.48
CA GLY A 70 -14.55 -6.70 1.63
C GLY A 70 -15.29 -6.40 0.34
N LEU A 71 -14.63 -6.44 -0.82
CA LEU A 71 -15.24 -6.20 -2.13
C LEU A 71 -16.32 -7.22 -2.53
N HIS A 72 -16.32 -8.41 -1.90
CA HIS A 72 -17.39 -9.38 -2.06
C HIS A 72 -18.62 -9.05 -1.19
N LEU A 73 -18.43 -8.26 -0.13
CA LEU A 73 -19.46 -7.88 0.84
C LEU A 73 -19.88 -6.41 0.72
N THR A 74 -19.09 -5.58 0.05
CA THR A 74 -19.26 -4.13 -0.09
C THR A 74 -19.04 -3.69 -1.55
N ARG A 75 -19.67 -2.58 -1.95
CA ARG A 75 -19.54 -2.04 -3.32
C ARG A 75 -18.10 -1.57 -3.58
N ALA A 76 -17.65 -1.69 -4.83
CA ALA A 76 -16.30 -1.29 -5.25
C ALA A 76 -15.96 0.19 -4.93
N SER A 77 -16.97 1.07 -4.94
CA SER A 77 -16.86 2.48 -4.57
C SER A 77 -16.41 2.67 -3.10
N THR A 78 -17.04 1.95 -2.16
CA THR A 78 -16.69 1.97 -0.73
C THR A 78 -15.30 1.39 -0.49
N ALA A 79 -14.93 0.33 -1.23
CA ALA A 79 -13.60 -0.26 -1.14
C ALA A 79 -12.49 0.73 -1.58
N GLY A 80 -12.71 1.47 -2.68
CA GLY A 80 -11.79 2.52 -3.13
C GLY A 80 -11.59 3.64 -2.12
N TYR A 81 -12.65 4.04 -1.39
CA TYR A 81 -12.55 5.01 -0.31
C TYR A 81 -11.62 4.53 0.83
N PHE A 82 -11.73 3.27 1.23
CA PHE A 82 -10.85 2.69 2.25
C PHE A 82 -9.39 2.60 1.81
N GLU A 83 -9.11 2.33 0.52
CA GLU A 83 -7.73 2.41 0.00
C GLU A 83 -7.18 3.84 0.10
N MET A 84 -7.99 4.85 -0.20
CA MET A 84 -7.56 6.25 -0.08
C MET A 84 -7.30 6.65 1.37
N MET A 85 -8.13 6.19 2.32
CA MET A 85 -7.91 6.40 3.76
C MET A 85 -6.58 5.84 4.28
N GLN A 86 -6.01 4.81 3.65
CA GLN A 86 -4.71 4.26 4.06
C GLN A 86 -3.60 5.32 4.05
N THR A 87 -3.64 6.27 3.10
CA THR A 87 -2.65 7.36 3.01
C THR A 87 -2.74 8.29 4.23
N LEU A 88 -3.95 8.59 4.70
CA LEU A 88 -4.17 9.36 5.91
C LEU A 88 -3.69 8.60 7.17
N ALA A 89 -4.02 7.31 7.25
CA ALA A 89 -3.55 6.45 8.34
C ALA A 89 -2.01 6.36 8.39
N ALA A 90 -1.35 6.30 7.24
CA ALA A 90 0.12 6.30 7.16
C ALA A 90 0.73 7.60 7.69
N VAL A 91 0.12 8.76 7.42
CA VAL A 91 0.55 10.05 7.99
C VAL A 91 0.40 10.04 9.51
N CYS A 92 -0.74 9.57 10.04
CA CYS A 92 -0.96 9.45 11.48
C CYS A 92 0.03 8.50 12.16
N ILE A 93 0.33 7.35 11.56
CA ILE A 93 1.32 6.39 12.09
C ILE A 93 2.72 7.00 12.07
N THR A 94 3.09 7.69 11.00
CA THR A 94 4.41 8.32 10.86
C THR A 94 4.61 9.44 11.88
N TRP A 95 3.56 10.22 12.13
CA TRP A 95 3.59 11.28 13.13
C TRP A 95 3.57 10.72 14.58
N GLY A 96 2.62 9.82 14.88
CA GLY A 96 2.35 9.35 16.24
C GLY A 96 3.27 8.22 16.72
N PHE A 97 3.61 7.26 15.85
CA PHE A 97 4.44 6.11 16.23
C PHE A 97 5.93 6.37 15.99
N PHE A 98 6.27 6.90 14.81
CA PHE A 98 7.67 7.15 14.45
C PHE A 98 8.22 8.48 14.99
N HIS A 99 7.39 9.29 15.68
CA HIS A 99 7.77 10.60 16.25
C HIS A 99 8.48 11.52 15.25
N ALA A 100 8.19 11.35 13.95
CA ALA A 100 8.78 12.18 12.92
C ALA A 100 8.11 13.56 12.97
N SER A 101 8.91 14.62 13.08
CA SER A 101 8.41 15.99 13.05
C SER A 101 7.89 16.30 11.64
N LEU A 102 6.61 16.65 11.52
CA LEU A 102 6.07 17.13 10.25
C LEU A 102 6.45 18.59 10.05
N HIS A 103 7.05 18.88 8.90
CA HIS A 103 7.27 20.25 8.47
C HIS A 103 5.95 20.92 8.08
N ALA A 104 5.87 22.25 8.20
CA ALA A 104 4.66 23.02 7.92
C ALA A 104 4.05 22.75 6.52
N HIS A 105 4.89 22.53 5.50
CA HIS A 105 4.42 22.20 4.15
C HIS A 105 3.78 20.80 4.07
N GLN A 106 4.23 19.83 4.88
CA GLN A 106 3.64 18.48 4.95
C GLN A 106 2.28 18.52 5.64
N VAL A 107 2.11 19.39 6.63
CA VAL A 107 0.82 19.62 7.28
C VAL A 107 -0.20 20.19 6.29
N ILE A 108 0.21 21.20 5.50
CA ILE A 108 -0.65 21.77 4.45
C ILE A 108 -1.02 20.69 3.42
N ALA A 109 -0.04 19.90 2.96
CA ALA A 109 -0.28 18.80 2.03
C ALA A 109 -1.26 17.75 2.60
N ALA A 110 -1.13 17.41 3.90
CA ALA A 110 -2.04 16.49 4.57
C ALA A 110 -3.47 17.04 4.64
N ILE A 111 -3.65 18.33 4.94
CA ILE A 111 -4.97 18.99 4.96
C ILE A 111 -5.61 18.95 3.57
N VAL A 112 -4.84 19.28 2.52
CA VAL A 112 -5.31 19.23 1.13
C VAL A 112 -5.72 17.80 0.76
N LEU A 113 -4.94 16.81 1.18
CA LEU A 113 -5.23 15.40 0.92
C LEU A 113 -6.50 14.92 1.64
N ILE A 114 -6.72 15.32 2.89
CA ILE A 114 -7.97 15.05 3.61
C ILE A 114 -9.16 15.68 2.88
N ALA A 115 -9.03 16.93 2.44
CA ALA A 115 -10.08 17.62 1.69
C ALA A 115 -10.40 16.91 0.36
N ALA A 116 -9.37 16.48 -0.37
CA ALA A 116 -9.55 15.73 -1.62
C ALA A 116 -10.27 14.40 -1.39
N VAL A 117 -9.88 13.63 -0.37
CA VAL A 117 -10.54 12.36 -0.02
C VAL A 117 -12.00 12.58 0.40
N ALA A 118 -12.28 13.64 1.17
CA ALA A 118 -13.63 14.00 1.57
C ALA A 118 -14.51 14.38 0.38
N MET A 119 -13.97 15.14 -0.60
CA MET A 119 -14.69 15.47 -1.84
C MET A 119 -15.00 14.23 -2.67
N VAL A 120 -14.03 13.33 -2.85
CA VAL A 120 -14.23 12.06 -3.57
C VAL A 120 -15.32 11.23 -2.89
N HIS A 121 -15.28 11.12 -1.55
CA HIS A 121 -16.31 10.43 -0.79
C HIS A 121 -17.70 11.04 -1.00
N HIS A 122 -17.79 12.37 -0.96
CA HIS A 122 -19.06 13.07 -1.14
C HIS A 122 -19.66 12.84 -2.53
N ILE A 123 -18.84 12.89 -3.58
CA ILE A 123 -19.29 12.61 -4.95
C ILE A 123 -19.71 11.14 -5.09
N GLN A 124 -18.96 10.21 -4.50
CA GLN A 124 -19.31 8.79 -4.51
C GLN A 124 -20.66 8.50 -3.84
N GLN A 125 -21.00 9.23 -2.76
CA GLN A 125 -22.32 9.13 -2.12
C GLN A 125 -23.46 9.70 -2.98
N GLN A 126 -23.19 10.74 -3.78
CA GLN A 126 -24.21 11.37 -4.62
C GLN A 126 -24.50 10.62 -5.93
N VAL A 127 -23.49 9.99 -6.52
CA VAL A 127 -23.62 9.29 -7.81
C VAL A 127 -24.35 7.95 -7.66
N GLU A 128 -24.26 7.32 -6.49
CA GLU A 128 -24.96 6.06 -6.17
C GLU A 128 -25.76 6.19 -4.87
N PRO A 129 -26.91 6.90 -4.91
CA PRO A 129 -27.88 6.83 -3.82
C PRO A 129 -28.43 5.40 -3.74
N ASP A 130 -28.62 4.93 -2.50
CA ASP A 130 -28.89 3.54 -2.10
C ASP A 130 -29.71 2.67 -3.08
#